data_AF-A0A1G2DWW9-F1
#
_entry.id   AF-A0A1G2DWW9-F1
#
_cell.length_a   1.000
_cell.length_b   1.000
_cell.length_c   1.000
_cell.angle_alpha   90.00
_cell.angle_beta   90.00
_cell.angle_gamma   90.00
#
_symmetry.space_group_name_H-M   'P 1'
#
loop_
_entity.id
_entity.type
_entity.pdbx_description
1 polymer ?
#
loop_
_entity_poly.entity_id
_entity_poly.type
_entity_poly.pdbx_seq_one_letter_code
_entity_poly.pdbx_strand_id
1 'polypeptide(L)'
;MVFGILFNILGIIIFLFLFWKKLKEDYISAQIFSSAFFIIAGIVVFYLISKLYLPSWWFWFSLLGFLIGFVISTLKFGLRIYETLEASFISILPWISFLYLNDSIKNTSWISLLAFAFTLGIVFLYIFLNSKYKNFSWYKSGRVGFAGLTSMGIYFLIRGLIAIFFPFVVSFVVDYEPILSGSLAFSFFLLVFNLSRKSQ
;
A
#
# COMPACT_ATOMS: atom_id res chain seq x y z
N MET A 1 -24.66 2.78 4.72
CA MET A 1 -24.32 3.01 3.29
C MET A 1 -23.59 4.33 3.08
N VAL A 2 -24.11 5.46 3.59
CA VAL A 2 -23.53 6.81 3.47
C VAL A 2 -22.07 6.91 3.92
N PHE A 3 -21.74 6.44 5.14
CA PHE A 3 -20.36 6.47 5.65
C PHE A 3 -19.35 5.76 4.75
N GLY A 4 -19.75 4.63 4.14
CA GLY A 4 -18.87 3.89 3.24
C GLY A 4 -18.56 4.65 1.95
N ILE A 5 -19.52 5.38 1.40
CA ILE A 5 -19.31 6.23 0.21
C ILE A 5 -18.39 7.40 0.57
N LEU A 6 -18.67 8.07 1.70
CA LEU A 6 -17.86 9.18 2.20
C LEU A 6 -16.39 8.76 2.39
N PHE A 7 -16.15 7.63 3.06
CA PHE A 7 -14.80 7.11 3.29
C PHE A 7 -14.04 6.74 2.01
N ASN A 8 -14.73 6.25 0.98
CA ASN A 8 -14.09 6.00 -0.31
C ASN A 8 -13.73 7.30 -1.03
N ILE A 9 -14.63 8.29 -1.04
CA ILE A 9 -14.35 9.61 -1.64
C ILE A 9 -13.17 10.28 -0.93
N LEU A 10 -13.18 10.29 0.41
CA LEU A 10 -12.07 10.82 1.20
C LEU A 10 -10.77 10.05 0.95
N GLY A 11 -10.82 8.72 0.90
CA GLY A 11 -9.67 7.88 0.59
C GLY A 11 -9.04 8.21 -0.76
N ILE A 12 -9.86 8.38 -1.80
CA ILE A 12 -9.40 8.78 -3.15
C ILE A 12 -8.79 10.17 -3.13
N ILE A 13 -9.43 11.16 -2.49
CA ILE A 13 -8.92 12.53 -2.41
C ILE A 13 -7.57 12.57 -1.67
N ILE A 14 -7.46 11.88 -0.54
CA ILE A 14 -6.20 11.79 0.22
C ILE A 14 -5.13 11.08 -0.60
N PHE A 15 -5.48 9.99 -1.29
CA PHE A 15 -4.56 9.29 -2.19
C PHE A 15 -4.01 10.24 -3.27
N LEU A 16 -4.89 10.94 -3.99
CA LEU A 16 -4.49 11.89 -5.03
C LEU A 16 -3.59 13.00 -4.47
N PHE A 17 -3.95 13.56 -3.32
CA PHE A 17 -3.19 14.62 -2.67
C PHE A 17 -1.80 14.17 -2.22
N LEU A 18 -1.70 13.03 -1.52
CA LEU A 18 -0.42 12.51 -1.03
C LEU A 18 0.48 12.08 -2.19
N PHE A 19 -0.09 11.46 -3.22
CA PHE A 19 0.65 11.02 -4.40
C PHE A 19 1.22 12.21 -5.16
N TRP A 20 0.42 13.24 -5.38
CA TRP A 20 0.88 14.51 -5.96
C TRP A 20 1.93 15.19 -5.09
N LYS A 21 1.68 15.34 -3.79
CA LYS A 21 2.61 16.00 -2.87
C LYS A 21 3.99 15.35 -2.88
N LYS A 22 4.07 14.03 -3.06
CA LYS A 22 5.31 13.27 -3.06
C LYS A 22 6.07 13.36 -4.39
N LEU A 23 5.38 13.55 -5.52
CA LEU A 23 5.98 13.50 -6.86
C LEU A 23 6.09 14.87 -7.56
N LYS A 24 5.44 15.92 -7.04
CA LYS A 24 5.33 17.24 -7.70
C LYS A 24 6.66 17.95 -7.99
N GLU A 25 7.73 17.61 -7.27
CA GLU A 25 9.04 18.24 -7.45
C GLU A 25 9.79 17.67 -8.67
N ASP A 26 9.52 16.41 -9.02
CA ASP A 26 10.26 15.67 -10.06
C ASP A 26 9.46 15.45 -11.34
N TYR A 27 8.12 15.56 -11.30
CA TYR A 27 7.23 15.23 -12.41
C TYR A 27 6.15 16.29 -12.62
N ILE A 28 5.72 16.46 -13.88
CA ILE A 28 4.62 17.38 -14.21
C ILE A 28 3.27 16.83 -13.73
N SER A 29 2.38 17.72 -13.31
CA SER A 29 1.05 17.37 -12.76
C SER A 29 0.26 16.42 -13.65
N ALA A 30 0.30 16.59 -14.97
CA ALA A 30 -0.41 15.74 -15.91
C ALA A 30 0.04 14.27 -15.84
N GLN A 31 1.34 14.00 -15.70
CA GLN A 31 1.89 12.64 -15.55
C GLN A 31 1.47 12.03 -14.22
N ILE A 32 1.59 12.81 -13.13
CA ILE A 32 1.23 12.39 -11.77
C ILE A 32 -0.24 11.97 -11.71
N PHE A 33 -1.16 12.86 -12.10
CA PHE A 33 -2.59 12.56 -12.01
C PHE A 33 -2.99 11.44 -12.96
N SER A 34 -2.43 11.38 -14.18
CA SER A 34 -2.68 10.26 -15.09
C SER A 34 -2.23 8.93 -14.50
N SER A 35 -1.06 8.87 -13.87
CA SER A 35 -0.57 7.67 -13.18
C SER A 35 -1.49 7.28 -12.02
N ALA A 36 -1.90 8.24 -11.20
CA ALA A 36 -2.84 8.02 -10.12
C ALA A 36 -4.18 7.45 -10.61
N PHE A 37 -4.71 7.98 -11.73
CA PHE A 37 -5.91 7.46 -12.35
C PHE A 37 -5.76 6.04 -12.89
N PHE A 38 -4.62 5.68 -13.50
CA PHE A 38 -4.36 4.29 -13.91
C PHE A 38 -4.36 3.34 -12.71
N ILE A 39 -3.75 3.74 -11.59
CA ILE A 39 -3.73 2.96 -10.35
C ILE A 39 -5.15 2.79 -9.80
N ILE A 40 -5.91 3.88 -9.67
CA ILE A 40 -7.30 3.85 -9.17
C ILE A 40 -8.18 2.99 -10.09
N ALA A 41 -8.08 3.18 -11.41
CA ALA A 41 -8.83 2.40 -12.38
C ALA A 41 -8.52 0.90 -12.27
N GLY A 42 -7.24 0.54 -12.13
CA GLY A 42 -6.81 -0.84 -11.90
C GLY A 42 -7.43 -1.42 -10.62
N ILE A 43 -7.36 -0.68 -9.49
CA ILE A 43 -8.00 -1.09 -8.23
C ILE A 43 -9.50 -1.31 -8.42
N VAL A 44 -10.21 -0.36 -9.03
CA VAL A 44 -11.67 -0.43 -9.21
C VAL A 44 -12.06 -1.62 -10.08
N VAL A 45 -11.40 -1.81 -11.24
CA VAL A 45 -11.69 -2.91 -12.15
C VAL A 45 -11.49 -4.25 -11.45
N PHE A 46 -10.35 -4.47 -10.80
CA PHE A 46 -10.08 -5.74 -10.14
C PHE A 46 -10.90 -5.95 -8.87
N TYR A 47 -11.24 -4.89 -8.15
CA TYR A 47 -12.19 -4.96 -7.04
C TYR A 47 -13.57 -5.42 -7.53
N LEU A 48 -14.07 -4.88 -8.64
CA LEU A 48 -15.34 -5.31 -9.23
C LEU A 48 -15.27 -6.77 -9.69
N ILE A 49 -14.17 -7.19 -10.31
CA ILE A 49 -13.95 -8.61 -10.68
C ILE A 49 -14.01 -9.49 -9.44
N SER A 50 -13.28 -9.16 -8.38
CA SER A 50 -13.33 -9.94 -7.14
C SER A 50 -14.74 -9.99 -6.54
N LYS A 51 -15.46 -8.86 -6.53
CA LYS A 51 -16.83 -8.83 -6.00
C LYS A 51 -17.78 -9.78 -6.75
N LEU A 52 -17.56 -9.99 -8.04
CA LEU A 52 -18.38 -10.88 -8.87
C LEU A 52 -17.98 -12.37 -8.73
N TYR A 53 -16.68 -12.66 -8.69
CA TYR A 53 -16.20 -14.05 -8.77
C TYR A 53 -15.64 -14.60 -7.46
N LEU A 54 -14.92 -13.79 -6.67
CA LEU A 54 -14.19 -14.22 -5.47
C LEU A 54 -14.21 -13.12 -4.39
N PRO A 55 -15.34 -12.88 -3.67
CA PRO A 55 -15.48 -11.73 -2.78
C PRO A 55 -14.51 -11.72 -1.60
N SER A 56 -14.10 -12.89 -1.10
CA SER A 56 -13.10 -13.02 -0.03
C SER A 56 -11.69 -12.60 -0.48
N TRP A 57 -11.43 -12.57 -1.79
CA TRP A 57 -10.12 -12.21 -2.37
C TRP A 57 -10.01 -10.73 -2.76
N TRP A 58 -10.95 -9.88 -2.30
CA TRP A 58 -11.03 -8.47 -2.72
C TRP A 58 -9.72 -7.72 -2.51
N PHE A 59 -9.04 -7.94 -1.39
CA PHE A 59 -7.77 -7.28 -1.10
C PHE A 59 -6.69 -7.64 -2.12
N TRP A 60 -6.54 -8.94 -2.42
CA TRP A 60 -5.51 -9.45 -3.34
C TRP A 60 -5.78 -9.05 -4.79
N PHE A 61 -7.04 -9.05 -5.21
CA PHE A 61 -7.43 -8.54 -6.53
C PHE A 61 -7.20 -7.04 -6.61
N SER A 62 -7.59 -6.25 -5.60
CA SER A 62 -7.30 -4.81 -5.57
C SER A 62 -5.80 -4.53 -5.60
N LEU A 63 -4.98 -5.34 -4.90
CA LEU A 63 -3.52 -5.24 -4.95
C LEU A 63 -2.99 -5.57 -6.35
N LEU A 64 -3.52 -6.59 -7.02
CA LEU A 64 -3.17 -6.92 -8.39
C LEU A 64 -3.53 -5.77 -9.36
N GLY A 65 -4.73 -5.20 -9.22
CA GLY A 65 -5.16 -4.04 -9.99
C GLY A 65 -4.29 -2.81 -9.74
N PHE A 66 -3.90 -2.56 -8.49
CA PHE A 66 -2.92 -1.53 -8.11
C PHE A 66 -1.58 -1.77 -8.82
N LEU A 67 -1.04 -2.99 -8.78
CA LEU A 67 0.25 -3.32 -9.40
C LEU A 67 0.20 -3.18 -10.92
N ILE A 68 -0.88 -3.61 -11.58
CA ILE A 68 -1.05 -3.46 -13.02
C ILE A 68 -1.15 -1.98 -13.41
N GLY A 69 -1.97 -1.19 -12.72
CA GLY A 69 -2.08 0.24 -12.95
C GLY A 69 -0.77 0.99 -12.69
N PHE A 70 -0.04 0.57 -11.66
CA PHE A 70 1.30 1.07 -11.35
C PHE A 70 2.31 0.76 -12.46
N VAL A 71 2.39 -0.49 -12.92
CA VAL A 71 3.31 -0.90 -14.00
C VAL A 71 2.99 -0.18 -15.29
N ILE A 72 1.72 -0.15 -15.71
CA ILE A 72 1.28 0.55 -16.94
C ILE A 72 1.68 2.02 -16.89
N SER A 73 1.37 2.71 -15.79
CA SER A 73 1.67 4.14 -15.69
C SER A 73 3.17 4.44 -15.60
N THR A 74 3.93 3.62 -14.86
CA THR A 74 5.38 3.77 -14.74
C THR A 74 6.08 3.60 -16.08
N LEU A 75 5.69 2.57 -16.86
CA LEU A 75 6.24 2.33 -18.19
C LEU A 75 5.80 3.41 -19.19
N LYS A 76 4.54 3.83 -19.17
CA LYS A 76 3.99 4.82 -20.09
C LYS A 76 4.61 6.22 -19.90
N PHE A 77 4.88 6.61 -18.65
CA PHE A 77 5.36 7.95 -18.33
C PHE A 77 6.85 8.01 -17.95
N GLY A 78 7.55 6.87 -17.98
CA GLY A 78 8.98 6.81 -17.66
C GLY A 78 9.30 7.20 -16.21
N LEU A 79 8.40 6.91 -15.27
CA LEU A 79 8.59 7.27 -13.86
C LEU A 79 9.63 6.38 -13.19
N ARG A 80 10.34 6.90 -12.19
CA ARG A 80 11.31 6.10 -11.42
C ARG A 80 10.58 5.15 -10.48
N ILE A 81 10.72 3.85 -10.73
CA ILE A 81 10.01 2.77 -10.04
C ILE A 81 10.00 2.93 -8.51
N TYR A 82 11.16 3.12 -7.87
CA TYR A 82 11.23 3.17 -6.40
C TYR A 82 10.53 4.41 -5.80
N GLU A 83 10.67 5.57 -6.44
CA GLU A 83 10.02 6.81 -5.99
C GLU A 83 8.50 6.71 -6.15
N THR A 84 8.03 6.24 -7.31
CA THR A 84 6.61 6.09 -7.61
C THR A 84 5.97 4.97 -6.79
N LEU A 85 6.68 3.88 -6.53
CA LEU A 85 6.20 2.78 -5.69
C LEU A 85 6.04 3.24 -4.24
N GLU A 86 7.05 3.96 -3.71
CA GLU A 86 6.97 4.56 -2.38
C GLU A 86 5.79 5.55 -2.28
N ALA A 87 5.65 6.43 -3.27
CA ALA A 87 4.57 7.41 -3.33
C ALA A 87 3.19 6.76 -3.40
N SER A 88 3.01 5.75 -4.25
CA SER A 88 1.72 5.07 -4.44
C SER A 88 1.31 4.28 -3.20
N PHE A 89 2.25 3.57 -2.55
CA PHE A 89 1.95 2.81 -1.34
C PHE A 89 1.62 3.70 -0.14
N ILE A 90 2.40 4.75 0.14
CA ILE A 90 2.05 5.62 1.29
C ILE A 90 0.71 6.32 1.07
N SER A 91 0.39 6.64 -0.19
CA SER A 91 -0.86 7.32 -0.55
C SER A 91 -2.07 6.40 -0.43
N ILE A 92 -1.92 5.08 -0.65
CA ILE A 92 -3.05 4.13 -0.59
C ILE A 92 -3.38 3.70 0.84
N LEU A 93 -2.41 3.71 1.76
CA LEU A 93 -2.60 3.25 3.14
C LEU A 93 -3.75 3.98 3.87
N PRO A 94 -3.90 5.33 3.82
CA PRO A 94 -5.05 6.00 4.43
C PRO A 94 -6.40 5.53 3.90
N TRP A 95 -6.49 5.23 2.60
CA TRP A 95 -7.71 4.70 2.01
C TRP A 95 -8.00 3.29 2.54
N ILE A 96 -7.00 2.42 2.62
CA ILE A 96 -7.13 1.09 3.24
C ILE A 96 -7.55 1.21 4.71
N SER A 97 -6.96 2.13 5.47
CA SER A 97 -7.35 2.41 6.85
C SER A 97 -8.84 2.75 6.96
N PHE A 98 -9.35 3.63 6.09
CA PHE A 98 -10.78 3.95 6.09
C PHE A 98 -11.69 2.77 5.74
N LEU A 99 -11.24 1.82 4.92
CA LEU A 99 -11.99 0.59 4.66
C LEU A 99 -12.14 -0.24 5.93
N TYR A 100 -11.06 -0.41 6.72
CA TYR A 100 -11.11 -1.09 8.00
C TYR A 100 -11.95 -0.36 9.05
N LEU A 101 -11.87 0.98 9.10
CA LEU A 101 -12.70 1.79 9.99
C LEU A 101 -14.18 1.66 9.65
N ASN A 102 -14.54 1.73 8.37
CA ASN A 102 -15.91 1.53 7.89
C ASN A 102 -16.46 0.16 8.27
N ASP A 103 -15.63 -0.88 8.13
CA ASP A 103 -15.99 -2.24 8.53
C ASP A 103 -16.21 -2.36 10.04
N SER A 104 -15.29 -1.79 10.83
CA SER A 104 -15.41 -1.75 12.29
C SER A 104 -16.71 -1.06 12.75
N ILE A 105 -17.07 0.08 12.14
CA ILE A 105 -18.31 0.80 12.47
C ILE A 105 -19.56 0.00 12.07
N LYS A 106 -19.54 -0.68 10.91
CA LYS A 106 -20.71 -1.42 10.43
C LYS A 106 -20.95 -2.73 11.17
N ASN A 107 -19.87 -3.45 11.46
CA ASN A 107 -19.92 -4.81 12.00
C ASN A 107 -19.56 -4.84 13.50
N THR A 108 -19.31 -3.69 14.12
CA THR A 108 -18.83 -3.57 15.52
C THR A 108 -17.61 -4.47 15.79
N SER A 109 -16.72 -4.56 14.80
CA SER A 109 -15.56 -5.45 14.83
C SER A 109 -14.35 -4.75 15.46
N TRP A 110 -13.92 -5.23 16.62
CA TRP A 110 -12.68 -4.79 17.27
C TRP A 110 -11.44 -5.15 16.44
N ILE A 111 -11.46 -6.30 15.77
CA ILE A 111 -10.37 -6.77 14.91
C ILE A 111 -10.14 -5.78 13.75
N SER A 112 -11.22 -5.27 13.15
CA SER A 112 -11.14 -4.27 12.09
C SER A 112 -10.66 -2.91 12.61
N LEU A 113 -10.97 -2.57 13.86
CA LEU A 113 -10.43 -1.36 14.51
C LEU A 113 -8.91 -1.48 14.73
N LEU A 114 -8.43 -2.66 15.16
CA LEU A 114 -7.00 -2.94 15.28
C LEU A 114 -6.30 -2.87 13.92
N ALA A 115 -6.92 -3.41 12.86
CA ALA A 115 -6.39 -3.34 11.50
C ALA A 115 -6.29 -1.87 11.00
N PHE A 116 -7.28 -1.03 11.32
CA PHE A 116 -7.24 0.42 11.08
C PHE A 116 -6.06 1.09 11.81
N ALA A 117 -5.95 0.86 13.13
CA ALA A 117 -4.88 1.44 13.94
C ALA A 117 -3.48 0.98 13.48
N PHE A 118 -3.36 -0.29 13.12
CA PHE A 118 -2.15 -0.88 12.55
C PHE A 118 -1.76 -0.21 11.22
N THR A 119 -2.70 -0.08 10.29
CA THR A 119 -2.46 0.52 8.97
C THR A 119 -2.04 1.99 9.10
N LEU A 120 -2.65 2.74 10.04
CA LEU A 120 -2.17 4.08 10.41
C LEU A 120 -0.78 4.06 11.05
N GLY A 121 -0.49 3.10 11.92
CA GLY A 121 0.83 2.89 12.51
C GLY A 121 1.92 2.74 11.45
N ILE A 122 1.63 2.06 10.34
CA ILE A 122 2.55 1.96 9.19
C ILE A 122 2.78 3.30 8.51
N VAL A 123 1.75 4.16 8.39
CA VAL A 123 1.92 5.53 7.87
C VAL A 123 2.89 6.33 8.75
N PHE A 124 2.74 6.25 10.08
CA PHE A 124 3.66 6.91 11.01
C PHE A 124 5.09 6.34 10.95
N LEU A 125 5.21 5.01 10.88
CA LEU A 125 6.50 4.34 10.70
C LEU A 125 7.19 4.81 9.43
N TYR A 126 6.46 4.90 8.32
CA TYR A 126 6.97 5.43 7.07
C TYR A 126 7.50 6.86 7.22
N ILE A 127 6.74 7.76 7.86
CA ILE A 127 7.16 9.15 8.09
C ILE A 127 8.46 9.19 8.91
N PHE A 128 8.52 8.38 9.98
CA PHE A 128 9.71 8.25 10.80
C PHE A 128 10.92 7.78 9.98
N LEU A 129 10.79 6.67 9.25
CA LEU A 129 11.86 6.12 8.41
C LEU A 129 12.30 7.12 7.33
N ASN A 130 11.36 7.76 6.64
CA ASN A 130 11.66 8.75 5.60
C ASN A 130 12.40 9.98 6.15
N SER A 131 12.21 10.33 7.43
CA SER A 131 12.93 11.43 8.06
C SER A 131 14.36 11.06 8.52
N LYS A 132 14.65 9.78 8.75
CA LYS A 132 15.92 9.32 9.34
C LYS A 132 16.74 8.37 8.46
N TYR A 133 16.24 7.89 7.33
CA TYR A 133 16.87 6.78 6.60
C TYR A 133 18.31 7.01 6.17
N LYS A 134 18.68 8.28 5.89
CA LYS A 134 20.05 8.65 5.51
C LYS A 134 21.06 8.50 6.64
N ASN A 135 20.61 8.41 7.89
CA ASN A 135 21.47 8.32 9.07
C ASN A 135 21.68 6.87 9.54
N PHE A 136 21.05 5.88 8.89
CA PHE A 136 21.24 4.49 9.29
C PHE A 136 22.60 3.97 8.82
N SER A 137 23.45 3.57 9.78
CA SER A 137 24.82 3.11 9.53
C SER A 137 24.92 1.90 8.59
N TRP A 138 23.89 1.04 8.58
CA TRP A 138 23.83 -0.14 7.72
C TRP A 138 23.28 0.16 6.31
N TYR A 139 22.60 1.30 6.12
CA TYR A 139 22.03 1.70 4.82
C TYR A 139 22.94 2.70 4.11
N LYS A 140 23.99 2.18 3.48
CA LYS A 140 25.03 3.02 2.83
C LYS A 140 24.56 3.71 1.55
N SER A 141 23.57 3.15 0.86
CA SER A 141 23.13 3.64 -0.45
C SER A 141 22.52 5.04 -0.44
N GLY A 142 21.81 5.41 0.65
CA GLY A 142 21.14 6.72 0.76
C GLY A 142 20.07 7.00 -0.31
N ARG A 143 19.69 6.01 -1.13
CA ARG A 143 18.74 6.15 -2.23
C ARG A 143 17.29 6.18 -1.74
N VAL A 144 16.42 6.77 -2.55
CA VAL A 144 14.98 6.78 -2.34
C VAL A 144 14.41 5.37 -2.51
N GLY A 145 13.36 5.03 -1.77
CA GLY A 145 12.73 3.71 -1.78
C GLY A 145 12.95 2.88 -0.52
N PHE A 146 13.96 3.22 0.31
CA PHE A 146 14.21 2.51 1.57
C PHE A 146 12.99 2.54 2.50
N ALA A 147 12.45 3.73 2.77
CA ALA A 147 11.34 3.91 3.68
C ALA A 147 10.07 3.23 3.15
N GLY A 148 9.81 3.37 1.85
CA GLY A 148 8.68 2.70 1.18
C GLY A 148 8.74 1.19 1.28
N LEU A 149 9.83 0.57 0.79
CA LEU A 149 9.99 -0.88 0.76
C LEU A 149 10.00 -1.49 2.17
N THR A 150 10.65 -0.83 3.14
CA THR A 150 10.66 -1.30 4.53
C THR A 150 9.25 -1.24 5.13
N SER A 151 8.50 -0.18 4.87
CA SER A 151 7.12 -0.05 5.36
C SER A 151 6.18 -1.07 4.70
N MET A 152 6.35 -1.36 3.41
CA MET A 152 5.63 -2.45 2.72
C MET A 152 5.97 -3.81 3.31
N GLY A 153 7.26 -4.09 3.50
CA GLY A 153 7.75 -5.34 4.09
C GLY A 153 7.16 -5.57 5.48
N ILE A 154 7.18 -4.54 6.34
CA ILE A 154 6.61 -4.61 7.69
C ILE A 154 5.08 -4.71 7.65
N TYR A 155 4.41 -3.98 6.75
CA TYR A 155 2.95 -4.08 6.57
C TYR A 155 2.53 -5.52 6.26
N PHE A 156 3.15 -6.13 5.25
CA PHE A 156 2.84 -7.51 4.86
C PHE A 156 3.31 -8.53 5.89
N LEU A 157 4.45 -8.31 6.56
CA LEU A 157 4.94 -9.22 7.60
C LEU A 157 3.93 -9.31 8.75
N ILE A 158 3.50 -8.16 9.27
CA ILE A 158 2.54 -8.11 10.37
C ILE A 158 1.17 -8.63 9.91
N ARG A 159 0.75 -8.31 8.68
CA ARG A 159 -0.46 -8.89 8.09
C ARG A 159 -0.42 -10.43 8.10
N GLY A 160 0.69 -11.03 7.69
CA GLY A 160 0.90 -12.47 7.72
C GLY A 160 0.91 -13.05 9.14
N LEU A 161 1.55 -12.37 10.09
CA LEU A 161 1.57 -12.77 11.50
C LEU A 161 0.17 -12.73 12.13
N ILE A 162 -0.59 -11.66 11.88
CA ILE A 162 -1.98 -11.54 12.39
C ILE A 162 -2.84 -12.65 11.81
N ALA A 163 -2.65 -13.04 10.54
CA ALA A 163 -3.42 -14.10 9.90
C ALA A 163 -3.25 -15.48 10.56
N ILE A 164 -2.12 -15.74 11.21
CA ILE A 164 -1.89 -16.99 11.97
C ILE A 164 -2.79 -17.06 13.20
N PHE A 165 -2.99 -15.93 13.89
CA PHE A 165 -3.75 -15.88 15.16
C PHE A 165 -5.22 -15.46 14.96
N PHE A 166 -5.51 -14.67 13.94
CA PHE A 166 -6.80 -14.06 13.66
C PHE A 166 -7.14 -14.20 12.17
N PRO A 167 -7.51 -15.41 11.70
CA PRO A 167 -7.78 -15.67 10.28
C PRO A 167 -9.07 -14.99 9.77
N PHE A 168 -9.89 -14.44 10.67
CA PHE A 168 -11.20 -13.86 10.37
C PHE A 168 -11.17 -12.35 10.05
N VAL A 169 -10.00 -11.74 9.83
CA VAL A 169 -9.92 -10.34 9.41
C VAL A 169 -10.53 -10.20 8.01
N VAL A 170 -11.33 -9.15 7.79
CA VAL A 170 -12.11 -8.95 6.55
C VAL A 170 -11.28 -8.92 5.26
N SER A 171 -10.01 -8.56 5.33
CA SER A 171 -9.10 -8.55 4.17
C SER A 171 -8.37 -9.88 3.95
N PHE A 172 -8.58 -10.90 4.78
CA PHE A 172 -7.79 -12.13 4.75
C PHE A 172 -8.44 -13.21 3.93
N VAL A 173 -7.59 -13.95 3.22
CA VAL A 173 -7.96 -15.22 2.60
C VAL A 173 -7.49 -16.34 3.52
N VAL A 174 -8.24 -16.55 4.61
CA VAL A 174 -8.10 -17.59 5.65
C VAL A 174 -6.76 -18.35 5.60
N ASP A 175 -6.70 -19.47 4.87
CA ASP A 175 -5.55 -20.39 4.90
C ASP A 175 -4.33 -19.93 4.08
N TYR A 176 -4.54 -19.10 3.06
CA TYR A 176 -3.48 -18.67 2.14
C TYR A 176 -2.80 -17.37 2.59
N GLU A 177 -3.44 -16.65 3.51
CA GLU A 177 -3.05 -15.31 3.90
C GLU A 177 -1.62 -15.22 4.50
N PRO A 178 -1.21 -16.08 5.44
CA PRO A 178 0.16 -16.05 5.97
C PRO A 178 1.22 -16.28 4.89
N ILE A 179 0.94 -17.17 3.93
CA ILE A 179 1.88 -17.54 2.86
C ILE A 179 2.03 -16.39 1.87
N LEU A 180 0.91 -15.82 1.41
CA LEU A 180 0.91 -14.73 0.43
C LEU A 180 1.54 -13.46 1.02
N SER A 181 1.12 -13.05 2.21
CA SER A 181 1.68 -11.88 2.90
C SER A 181 3.15 -12.10 3.26
N GLY A 182 3.53 -13.29 3.74
CA GLY A 182 4.92 -13.63 4.05
C GLY A 182 5.83 -13.59 2.81
N SER A 183 5.34 -14.08 1.66
CA SER A 183 6.09 -14.05 0.39
C SER A 183 6.34 -12.63 -0.10
N LEU A 184 5.33 -11.74 -0.01
CA LEU A 184 5.51 -10.33 -0.34
C LEU A 184 6.45 -9.63 0.64
N ALA A 185 6.32 -9.89 1.93
CA ALA A 185 7.21 -9.32 2.94
C ALA A 185 8.66 -9.69 2.66
N PHE A 186 8.94 -10.98 2.42
CA PHE A 186 10.27 -11.47 2.05
C PHE A 186 10.80 -10.78 0.79
N SER A 187 9.96 -10.64 -0.25
CA SER A 187 10.34 -9.97 -1.49
C SER A 187 10.72 -8.51 -1.27
N PHE A 188 9.95 -7.76 -0.47
CA PHE A 188 10.27 -6.37 -0.15
C PHE A 188 11.56 -6.23 0.67
N PHE A 189 11.79 -7.09 1.66
CA PHE A 189 13.05 -7.08 2.42
C PHE A 189 14.26 -7.46 1.56
N LEU A 190 14.10 -8.38 0.60
CA LEU A 190 15.14 -8.70 -0.38
C LEU A 190 15.45 -7.48 -1.26
N LEU A 191 14.43 -6.73 -1.70
CA LEU A 191 14.63 -5.48 -2.44
C LEU A 191 15.33 -4.42 -1.59
N VAL A 192 14.99 -4.27 -0.29
CA VAL A 192 15.72 -3.39 0.63
C VAL A 192 17.19 -3.79 0.74
N PHE A 193 17.46 -5.09 0.90
CA PHE A 193 18.82 -5.60 0.96
C PHE A 193 19.60 -5.31 -0.32
N ASN A 194 19.00 -5.54 -1.48
CA ASN A 194 19.63 -5.26 -2.78
C ASN A 194 19.88 -3.75 -2.97
N LEU A 195 18.93 -2.91 -2.56
CA LEU A 195 19.08 -1.46 -2.60
C LEU A 195 20.23 -0.99 -1.70
N SER A 196 20.42 -1.61 -0.53
CA SER A 196 21.52 -1.28 0.38
C SER A 196 22.91 -1.61 -0.19
N ARG A 197 23.02 -2.65 -1.05
CA ARG A 197 24.29 -3.12 -1.61
C ARG A 197 24.76 -2.37 -2.86
N LYS A 198 23.85 -1.74 -3.62
CA LYS A 198 24.18 -0.99 -4.86
C LYS A 198 24.96 0.33 -4.64
N SER A 199 25.74 0.40 -3.57
CA SER A 199 26.60 1.53 -3.20
C SER A 199 28.08 1.33 -3.59
N GLN A 200 28.39 0.33 -4.41
CA GLN A 200 29.69 0.16 -5.06
C GLN A 200 29.53 0.33 -6.56
#